data_AF-A0A3A4B4V8-F1
#
_entry.id   AF-A0A3A4B4V8-F1
#
_cell.length_a   1.000
_cell.length_b   1.000
_cell.length_c   1.000
_cell.angle_alpha   90.00
_cell.angle_beta   90.00
_cell.angle_gamma   90.00
#
_symmetry.space_group_name_H-M   'P 1'
#
loop_
_entity.id
_entity.type
_entity.pdbx_description
1 polymer ?
#
loop_
_entity_poly.entity_id
_entity_poly.type
_entity_poly.pdbx_seq_one_letter_code
_entity_poly.pdbx_strand_id
1 'polypeptide(L)'
;MPDAAAERRPRLAVLTGAGISAPSGLPVYRGGDGMWDRGPGIAKLTSASRWHGKARQAWEHWNELRRMRASIGAARHADVWIAIGTSGTVFPAAGLIGFCRPGAVRVLVNAQPWRDSASTFEKEVLGDDAAVLGEALRELTARPAGH
;
A
#
# COMPACT_ATOMS: atom_id res chain seq x y z
N MET A 1 2.32 4.91 -43.90
CA MET A 1 1.29 4.61 -42.87
C MET A 1 2.00 4.68 -41.52
N PRO A 2 1.71 5.64 -40.65
CA PRO A 2 2.36 5.68 -39.34
C PRO A 2 1.85 4.52 -38.49
N ASP A 3 2.79 3.84 -37.84
CA ASP A 3 2.60 2.71 -36.95
C ASP A 3 1.91 3.21 -35.66
N ALA A 4 0.59 3.04 -35.59
CA ALA A 4 -0.21 3.41 -34.41
C ALA A 4 -0.19 2.26 -33.40
N ALA A 5 0.99 1.98 -32.83
CA ALA A 5 1.06 1.35 -31.52
C ALA A 5 0.40 2.31 -30.54
N ALA A 6 -0.89 2.10 -30.25
CA ALA A 6 -1.63 2.90 -29.28
C ALA A 6 -0.78 3.05 -28.01
N GLU A 7 -0.40 4.29 -27.67
CA GLU A 7 0.43 4.58 -26.50
C GLU A 7 -0.21 3.91 -25.28
N ARG A 8 0.44 2.85 -24.80
CA ARG A 8 -0.11 2.05 -23.72
C ARG A 8 -0.07 2.90 -22.46
N ARG A 9 -1.24 3.34 -21.99
CA ARG A 9 -1.34 4.10 -20.73
C ARG A 9 -0.69 3.30 -19.59
N PRO A 10 0.17 3.94 -18.77
CA PRO A 10 0.85 3.26 -17.68
C PRO A 10 -0.16 2.72 -16.66
N ARG A 11 0.08 1.51 -16.18
CA ARG A 11 -0.75 0.84 -15.18
C ARG A 11 -0.30 1.25 -13.78
N LEU A 12 -1.21 1.84 -13.01
CA LEU A 12 -0.98 2.25 -11.64
C LEU A 12 -1.66 1.28 -10.67
N ALA A 13 -0.92 0.80 -9.66
CA ALA A 13 -1.48 0.07 -8.53
C ALA A 13 -1.15 0.81 -7.22
N VAL A 14 -2.16 0.97 -6.37
CA VAL A 14 -2.02 1.70 -5.10
C VAL A 14 -2.36 0.77 -3.93
N LEU A 15 -1.46 0.70 -2.96
CA LEU A 15 -1.67 0.08 -1.66
C LEU A 15 -1.81 1.17 -0.60
N THR A 16 -2.97 1.27 0.04
CA THR A 16 -3.21 2.22 1.13
C THR A 16 -3.24 1.51 2.48
N GLY A 17 -2.54 2.06 3.48
CA GLY A 17 -2.62 1.64 4.88
C GLY A 17 -3.33 2.67 5.76
N ALA A 18 -3.42 2.37 7.06
CA ALA A 18 -4.15 3.20 8.02
C ALA A 18 -3.58 4.62 8.19
N GLY A 19 -2.29 4.83 7.87
CA GLY A 19 -1.64 6.15 7.96
C GLY A 19 -2.30 7.20 7.09
N ILE A 20 -2.94 6.80 5.97
CA ILE A 20 -3.64 7.74 5.09
C ILE A 20 -4.78 8.50 5.79
N SER A 21 -5.32 7.93 6.88
CA SER A 21 -6.42 8.50 7.65
C SER A 21 -5.98 9.35 8.84
N ALA A 22 -4.68 9.32 9.20
CA ALA A 22 -4.14 10.05 10.35
C ALA A 22 -4.44 11.56 10.30
N PRO A 23 -4.31 12.26 9.14
CA PRO A 23 -4.62 13.68 9.06
C PRO A 23 -6.09 14.04 9.34
N SER A 24 -7.00 13.07 9.22
CA SER A 24 -8.43 13.27 9.51
C SER A 24 -8.75 13.09 11.01
N GLY A 25 -7.73 12.98 11.86
CA GLY A 25 -7.88 12.76 13.31
C GLY A 25 -8.18 11.31 13.70
N LEU A 26 -8.12 10.37 12.75
CA LEU A 26 -8.28 8.95 13.04
C LEU A 26 -6.94 8.36 13.52
N PRO A 27 -6.86 7.79 14.73
CA PRO A 27 -5.61 7.25 15.24
C PRO A 27 -5.16 6.03 14.44
N VAL A 28 -3.86 5.91 14.20
CA VAL A 28 -3.25 4.73 13.57
C VAL A 28 -3.00 3.62 14.59
N TYR A 29 -2.87 2.39 14.12
CA TYR A 29 -2.59 1.26 15.00
C TYR A 29 -1.16 1.26 15.57
N ARG A 30 -0.15 1.69 14.80
CA ARG A 30 1.27 1.70 15.19
C ARG A 30 1.99 2.94 14.64
N GLY A 31 2.94 3.49 15.40
CA GLY A 31 3.83 4.60 14.99
C GLY A 31 3.81 5.76 15.99
N GLY A 32 4.80 5.81 16.89
CA GLY A 32 4.99 6.87 17.89
C GLY A 32 3.96 6.86 19.03
N ASP A 33 2.70 7.14 18.71
CA ASP A 33 1.53 7.15 19.61
C ASP A 33 0.35 6.32 19.03
N GLY A 34 0.66 5.22 18.34
CA GLY A 34 -0.35 4.35 17.78
C GLY A 34 -1.19 3.64 18.85
N MET A 35 -2.43 3.27 18.54
CA MET A 35 -3.34 2.61 19.50
C MET A 35 -2.74 1.34 20.12
N TRP A 36 -1.91 0.59 19.38
CA TRP A 36 -1.24 -0.62 19.87
C TRP A 36 0.05 -0.33 20.64
N ASP A 37 0.62 0.87 20.50
CA ASP A 37 1.79 1.31 21.26
C ASP A 37 1.40 1.68 22.71
N ARG A 38 0.10 1.94 22.96
CA ARG A 38 -0.47 2.26 24.29
C ARG A 38 -0.63 1.04 25.22
N GLY A 39 -0.33 -0.17 24.76
CA GLY A 39 -0.22 -1.35 25.63
C GLY A 39 -0.43 -2.70 24.92
N PRO A 40 0.23 -3.77 25.39
CA PRO A 40 0.23 -5.10 24.74
C PRO A 40 -1.14 -5.80 24.74
N GLY A 41 -2.11 -5.30 25.52
CA GLY A 41 -3.49 -5.80 25.53
C GLY A 41 -4.33 -5.33 24.34
N ILE A 42 -4.07 -4.13 23.79
CA ILE A 42 -4.88 -3.54 22.71
C ILE A 42 -4.62 -4.26 21.37
N ALA A 43 -3.37 -4.61 21.07
CA ALA A 43 -3.02 -5.38 19.87
C ALA A 43 -3.65 -6.79 19.85
N LYS A 44 -3.95 -7.35 21.03
CA LYS A 44 -4.59 -8.68 21.16
C LYS A 44 -6.09 -8.64 20.86
N LEU A 45 -6.74 -7.47 20.91
CA LEU A 45 -8.16 -7.31 20.60
C LEU A 45 -8.47 -7.44 19.10
N THR A 46 -7.47 -7.29 18.24
CA THR A 46 -7.60 -7.36 16.78
C THR A 46 -7.09 -8.69 16.19
N SER A 47 -6.71 -9.65 17.05
CA SER A 47 -6.22 -10.96 16.63
C SER A 47 -7.38 -11.94 16.36
N ALA A 48 -7.36 -12.58 15.18
CA ALA A 48 -8.41 -13.49 14.69
C ALA A 48 -8.64 -14.75 15.57
N SER A 49 -7.77 -15.02 16.55
CA SER A 49 -7.78 -16.19 17.43
C SER A 49 -8.98 -16.29 18.40
N ARG A 50 -9.95 -15.37 18.34
CA ARG A 50 -11.15 -15.38 19.20
C ARG A 50 -12.48 -15.65 18.48
N TRP A 51 -12.48 -15.95 17.19
CA TRP A 51 -13.69 -16.29 16.43
C TRP A 51 -13.79 -17.83 16.26
N HIS A 52 -14.65 -18.49 17.03
CA HIS A 52 -14.86 -19.94 16.99
C HIS A 52 -15.83 -20.33 15.84
N GLY A 53 -15.41 -21.17 14.88
CA GLY A 53 -16.30 -21.85 13.91
C GLY A 53 -15.75 -22.01 12.47
N LYS A 54 -15.05 -23.12 12.20
CA LYS A 54 -14.08 -23.29 11.09
C LYS A 54 -14.65 -23.67 9.70
N ALA A 55 -15.85 -23.22 9.33
CA ALA A 55 -16.34 -23.30 7.94
C ALA A 55 -16.27 -21.93 7.24
N ARG A 56 -16.63 -20.86 7.96
CA ARG A 56 -16.52 -19.48 7.48
C ARG A 56 -15.06 -19.06 7.31
N GLN A 57 -14.17 -19.43 8.23
CA GLN A 57 -12.73 -19.16 8.13
C GLN A 57 -12.07 -19.83 6.92
N ALA A 58 -12.47 -21.05 6.55
CA ALA A 58 -11.96 -21.70 5.35
C ALA A 58 -12.46 -21.00 4.07
N TRP A 59 -13.74 -20.60 4.04
CA TRP A 59 -14.31 -19.84 2.92
C TRP A 59 -13.77 -18.40 2.83
N GLU A 60 -13.48 -17.77 3.97
CA GLU A 60 -12.80 -16.48 4.11
C GLU A 60 -11.34 -16.58 3.69
N HIS A 61 -10.62 -17.64 4.07
CA HIS A 61 -9.26 -17.92 3.60
C HIS A 61 -9.23 -18.17 2.07
N TRP A 62 -10.18 -18.93 1.54
CA TRP A 62 -10.36 -19.10 0.08
C TRP A 62 -10.72 -17.78 -0.63
N ASN A 63 -11.49 -16.89 0.01
CA ASN A 63 -11.75 -15.55 -0.51
C ASN A 63 -10.58 -14.60 -0.35
N GLU A 64 -9.77 -14.70 0.71
CA GLU A 64 -8.52 -13.98 0.91
C GLU A 64 -7.52 -14.34 -0.16
N LEU A 65 -7.34 -15.64 -0.46
CA LEU A 65 -6.49 -16.09 -1.56
C LEU A 65 -7.00 -15.62 -2.93
N ARG A 66 -8.33 -15.62 -3.17
CA ARG A 66 -8.93 -15.06 -4.39
C ARG A 66 -8.76 -13.54 -4.51
N ARG A 67 -8.90 -12.80 -3.40
CA ARG A 67 -8.71 -11.34 -3.33
C ARG A 67 -7.23 -10.97 -3.47
N MET A 68 -6.34 -11.73 -2.85
CA MET A 68 -4.89 -11.59 -2.99
C MET A 68 -4.44 -11.84 -4.42
N ARG A 69 -5.04 -12.78 -5.16
CA ARG A 69 -4.68 -13.03 -6.57
C ARG A 69 -4.89 -11.78 -7.43
N ALA A 70 -5.93 -11.01 -7.19
CA ALA A 70 -6.16 -9.73 -7.87
C ALA A 70 -5.13 -8.68 -7.47
N SER A 71 -4.82 -8.53 -6.16
CA SER A 71 -3.81 -7.59 -5.67
C SER A 71 -2.39 -7.93 -6.14
N ILE A 72 -2.04 -9.22 -6.16
CA ILE A 72 -0.79 -9.74 -6.72
C ILE A 72 -0.74 -9.44 -8.23
N GLY A 73 -1.83 -9.69 -8.95
CA GLY A 73 -1.94 -9.36 -10.36
C GLY A 73 -1.75 -7.86 -10.62
N ALA A 74 -2.37 -7.01 -9.80
CA ALA A 74 -2.21 -5.55 -9.89
C ALA A 74 -0.76 -5.13 -9.64
N ALA A 75 -0.09 -5.67 -8.62
CA ALA A 75 1.34 -5.39 -8.37
C ALA A 75 2.25 -5.90 -9.51
N ARG A 76 2.02 -7.11 -10.00
CA ARG A 76 2.80 -7.72 -11.11
C ARG A 76 2.70 -6.94 -12.42
N HIS A 77 1.52 -6.38 -12.69
CA HIS A 77 1.23 -5.71 -13.94
C HIS A 77 1.36 -4.19 -13.88
N ALA A 78 1.66 -3.64 -12.70
CA ALA A 78 1.90 -2.22 -12.53
C ALA A 78 3.18 -1.78 -13.24
N ASP A 79 3.11 -0.62 -13.86
CA ASP A 79 4.27 0.16 -14.29
C ASP A 79 4.72 1.08 -13.16
N VAL A 80 3.76 1.54 -12.35
CA VAL A 80 3.99 2.31 -11.12
C VAL A 80 3.20 1.66 -9.98
N TRP A 81 3.87 1.36 -8.88
CA TRP A 81 3.27 0.82 -7.67
C TRP A 81 3.51 1.77 -6.50
N ILE A 82 2.45 2.15 -5.79
CA ILE A 82 2.53 3.17 -4.74
C ILE A 82 2.02 2.62 -3.42
N ALA A 83 2.85 2.70 -2.38
CA ALA A 83 2.45 2.47 -1.00
C ALA A 83 2.15 3.80 -0.32
N ILE A 84 0.96 3.96 0.24
CA ILE A 84 0.50 5.19 0.90
C ILE A 84 0.09 4.88 2.34
N GLY A 85 0.62 5.62 3.32
CA GLY A 85 0.16 5.52 4.70
C GLY A 85 0.44 4.16 5.35
N THR A 86 1.55 3.51 5.00
CA THR A 86 1.92 2.18 5.50
C THR A 86 3.42 2.06 5.76
N SER A 87 3.77 1.41 6.89
CA SER A 87 5.17 1.13 7.29
C SER A 87 5.70 -0.21 6.82
N GLY A 88 4.92 -0.97 6.04
CA GLY A 88 5.36 -2.27 5.52
C GLY A 88 5.39 -3.41 6.54
N THR A 89 4.67 -3.27 7.65
CA THR A 89 4.75 -4.23 8.77
C THR A 89 3.59 -5.23 8.83
N VAL A 90 2.56 -5.01 8.02
CA VAL A 90 1.34 -5.83 8.04
C VAL A 90 1.34 -6.78 6.85
N PHE A 91 1.62 -8.04 7.13
CA PHE A 91 1.49 -9.12 6.16
C PHE A 91 0.03 -9.60 6.10
N PRO A 92 -0.49 -10.01 4.92
CA PRO A 92 0.26 -10.24 3.67
C PRO A 92 0.48 -8.98 2.79
N ALA A 93 -0.17 -7.85 3.08
CA ALA A 93 -0.16 -6.66 2.22
C ALA A 93 1.24 -6.09 1.97
N ALA A 94 2.11 -6.06 2.99
CA ALA A 94 3.51 -5.63 2.85
C ALA A 94 4.29 -6.45 1.81
N GLY A 95 3.96 -7.73 1.64
CA GLY A 95 4.61 -8.61 0.66
C GLY A 95 4.25 -8.32 -0.79
N LEU A 96 3.28 -7.45 -1.07
CA LEU A 96 2.88 -7.10 -2.44
C LEU A 96 4.00 -6.42 -3.23
N ILE A 97 4.89 -5.69 -2.56
CA ILE A 97 6.06 -5.06 -3.19
C ILE A 97 6.99 -6.08 -3.87
N GLY A 98 7.09 -7.29 -3.32
CA GLY A 98 7.90 -8.38 -3.89
C GLY A 98 7.31 -8.97 -5.18
N PHE A 99 6.08 -8.61 -5.53
CA PHE A 99 5.46 -9.02 -6.79
C PHE A 99 5.58 -7.96 -7.89
N CYS A 100 6.10 -6.77 -7.59
CA CYS A 100 6.40 -5.77 -8.60
C CYS A 100 7.45 -6.31 -9.57
N ARG A 101 7.17 -6.18 -10.87
CA ARG A 101 8.11 -6.62 -11.92
C ARG A 101 9.38 -5.77 -11.89
N PRO A 102 10.53 -6.29 -12.37
CA PRO A 102 11.69 -5.47 -12.66
C PRO A 102 11.33 -4.25 -13.52
N GLY A 103 11.86 -3.09 -13.14
CA GLY A 103 11.59 -1.82 -13.82
C GLY A 103 10.21 -1.20 -13.56
N ALA A 104 9.41 -1.74 -12.62
CA ALA A 104 8.28 -1.00 -12.07
C ALA A 104 8.79 0.09 -11.12
N VAL A 105 8.23 1.30 -11.23
CA VAL A 105 8.55 2.41 -10.32
C VAL A 105 7.76 2.22 -9.03
N ARG A 106 8.46 2.11 -7.91
CA ARG A 106 7.91 1.93 -6.57
C ARG A 106 8.05 3.23 -5.80
N VAL A 107 6.93 3.73 -5.31
CA VAL A 107 6.86 4.99 -4.57
C VAL A 107 6.31 4.74 -3.19
N LEU A 108 6.98 5.26 -2.17
CA LEU A 108 6.46 5.35 -0.81
C LEU A 108 5.98 6.77 -0.54
N VAL A 109 4.76 6.90 -0.03
CA VAL A 109 4.20 8.13 0.50
C VAL A 109 3.73 7.85 1.92
N ASN A 110 4.49 8.28 2.92
CA ASN A 110 4.18 7.96 4.30
C ASN A 110 4.88 8.90 5.28
N ALA A 111 4.29 9.18 6.45
CA ALA A 111 4.99 9.93 7.51
C ALA A 111 6.24 9.23 8.06
N GLN A 112 6.35 7.91 7.90
CA GLN A 112 7.45 7.11 8.43
C GLN A 112 8.08 6.26 7.31
N PRO A 113 9.39 5.95 7.39
CA PRO A 113 10.02 5.09 6.41
C PRO A 113 9.42 3.67 6.42
N TRP A 114 9.62 2.95 5.31
CA TRP A 114 9.35 1.51 5.27
C TRP A 114 10.24 0.79 6.28
N ARG A 115 9.69 -0.17 7.04
CA ARG A 115 10.41 -0.73 8.20
C ARG A 115 11.55 -1.69 7.81
N ASP A 116 11.40 -2.45 6.74
CA ASP A 116 12.46 -3.36 6.29
C ASP A 116 13.44 -2.64 5.36
N SER A 117 14.70 -3.10 5.34
CA SER A 117 15.76 -2.59 4.47
C SER A 117 15.94 -3.37 3.17
N ALA A 118 15.19 -4.47 2.99
CA ALA A 118 15.30 -5.33 1.81
C ALA A 118 14.44 -4.81 0.64
N SER A 119 13.35 -4.12 0.97
CA SER A 119 12.49 -3.43 0.04
C SER A 119 13.16 -2.17 -0.48
N THR A 120 13.01 -1.93 -1.78
CA THR A 120 13.60 -0.77 -2.45
C THR A 120 12.50 0.07 -3.08
N PHE A 121 12.67 1.39 -3.00
CA PHE A 121 11.78 2.39 -3.59
C PHE A 121 12.59 3.29 -4.51
N GLU A 122 12.05 3.58 -5.68
CA GLU A 122 12.63 4.56 -6.61
C GLU A 122 12.40 6.00 -6.12
N LYS A 123 11.32 6.22 -5.35
CA LYS A 123 11.02 7.51 -4.70
C LYS A 123 10.37 7.28 -3.33
N GLU A 124 10.87 7.97 -2.31
CA GLU A 124 10.23 8.04 -1.00
C GLU A 124 9.87 9.49 -0.71
N VAL A 125 8.60 9.73 -0.41
CA VAL A 125 8.10 11.04 -0.01
C VAL A 125 7.63 10.93 1.43
N LEU A 126 8.46 11.47 2.33
CA LEU A 126 8.25 11.43 3.77
C LEU A 126 7.85 12.81 4.28
N GLY A 127 6.82 12.88 5.12
CA GLY A 127 6.33 14.14 5.68
C GLY A 127 4.93 14.00 6.27
N ASP A 128 4.35 15.11 6.74
CA ASP A 128 3.06 15.10 7.41
C ASP A 128 1.90 14.76 6.44
N ASP A 129 1.09 13.77 6.82
CA ASP A 129 0.43 12.80 5.92
C ASP A 129 -0.58 13.42 4.92
N ALA A 130 -1.12 14.62 5.16
CA ALA A 130 -2.09 15.26 4.25
C ALA A 130 -1.44 16.07 3.12
N ALA A 131 -0.33 16.76 3.39
CA ALA A 131 0.31 17.63 2.40
C ALA A 131 1.03 16.78 1.34
N VAL A 132 1.71 15.72 1.80
CA VAL A 132 2.50 14.82 0.95
C VAL A 132 1.63 14.04 -0.03
N LEU A 133 0.47 13.54 0.43
CA LEU A 133 -0.45 12.83 -0.46
C LEU A 133 -1.01 13.76 -1.54
N GLY A 134 -1.37 15.00 -1.16
CA GLY A 134 -1.88 15.99 -2.10
C GLY A 134 -0.85 16.39 -3.16
N GLU A 135 0.41 16.54 -2.77
CA GLU A 135 1.51 16.85 -3.68
C GLU A 135 1.85 15.67 -4.59
N ALA A 136 2.01 14.47 -4.05
CA ALA A 136 2.28 13.26 -4.82
C ALA A 136 1.16 12.98 -5.84
N LEU A 137 -0.11 13.13 -5.47
CA LEU A 137 -1.23 12.98 -6.41
C LEU A 137 -1.20 14.04 -7.51
N ARG A 138 -0.83 15.28 -7.22
CA ARG A 138 -0.70 16.33 -8.25
C ARG A 138 0.43 16.02 -9.21
N GLU A 139 1.59 15.59 -8.72
CA GLU A 139 2.71 15.18 -9.59
C GLU A 139 2.35 13.99 -10.48
N LEU A 140 1.66 12.99 -9.93
CA LEU A 140 1.28 11.77 -10.66
C LEU A 140 0.14 11.97 -11.66
N THR A 141 -0.69 13.00 -11.46
CA THR A 141 -1.83 13.32 -12.33
C THR A 141 -1.57 14.52 -13.25
N ALA A 142 -0.46 15.23 -13.06
CA ALA A 142 0.00 16.25 -13.98
C ALA A 142 0.22 15.61 -15.36
N ARG A 143 -0.59 16.02 -16.34
CA ARG A 143 -0.30 15.66 -17.73
C ARG A 143 1.05 16.27 -18.09
N PRO A 144 1.94 15.54 -18.79
CA PRO A 144 3.07 16.19 -19.43
C PRO A 144 2.52 17.32 -20.29
N ALA A 145 3.05 18.52 -20.10
CA ALA A 145 2.73 19.66 -20.97
C ALA A 145 2.96 19.20 -22.41
N GLY A 146 1.92 19.31 -23.24
CA GLY A 146 1.99 18.88 -24.63
C GLY A 146 3.19 19.51 -25.33
N HIS A 147 3.91 18.68 -26.09
CA HIS A 147 4.77 19.18 -27.17
C HIS A 147 3.90 19.77 -28.27
#